data_AF-A0A9J6ENF5-F1
#
_entry.id   AF-A0A9J6ENF5-F1
#
_cell.length_a   1.000
_cell.length_b   1.000
_cell.length_c   1.000
_cell.angle_alpha   90.00
_cell.angle_beta   90.00
_cell.angle_gamma   90.00
#
_symmetry.space_group_name_H-M   'P 1'
#
loop_
_entity.id
_entity.type
_entity.pdbx_description
1 polymer ?
#
loop_
_entity_poly.entity_id
_entity_poly.type
_entity_poly.pdbx_seq_one_letter_code
_entity_poly.pdbx_strand_id
1 'polypeptide(L)'
;MLIRTTIPIKKTPTAQVHEIKDIGVKHTDVEIIPTRKTQQSLYLSNLYSPTREHLHQYAHFVHEVRQMVNGNQLVIVWGFNAPHLTWGYHSTTKKDRVFTTLHSSMF
;
A
#
# COMPACT_ATOMS: atom_id res chain seq x y z
N MET A 1 -36.50 -5.01 5.29
CA MET A 1 -36.08 -5.44 3.95
C MET A 1 -34.56 -5.61 3.97
N LEU A 2 -34.05 -6.84 3.97
CA LEU A 2 -32.61 -7.11 3.99
C LEU A 2 -32.08 -7.10 2.56
N ILE A 3 -31.27 -6.10 2.21
CA ILE A 3 -30.58 -6.06 0.91
C ILE A 3 -29.48 -7.12 0.96
N ARG A 4 -29.65 -8.20 0.18
CA ARG A 4 -28.59 -9.18 -0.05
C ARG A 4 -27.72 -8.69 -1.20
N THR A 5 -26.54 -8.20 -0.88
CA THR A 5 -25.54 -7.80 -1.88
C THR A 5 -24.74 -9.03 -2.30
N THR A 6 -24.78 -9.37 -3.60
CA THR A 6 -23.86 -10.35 -4.18
C THR A 6 -22.63 -9.62 -4.69
N ILE A 7 -21.44 -9.95 -4.17
CA ILE A 7 -20.18 -9.38 -4.64
C ILE A 7 -19.54 -10.37 -5.63
N PRO A 8 -19.49 -10.07 -6.93
CA PRO A 8 -18.80 -10.93 -7.89
C PRO A 8 -17.29 -10.89 -7.66
N ILE A 9 -16.66 -12.07 -7.59
CA ILE A 9 -15.21 -12.23 -7.38
C ILE A 9 -14.58 -12.77 -8.66
N LYS A 10 -13.59 -12.07 -9.21
CA LYS A 10 -12.75 -12.59 -10.30
C LYS A 10 -11.62 -13.42 -9.71
N LYS A 11 -11.59 -14.72 -10.01
CA LYS A 11 -10.59 -15.66 -9.45
C LYS A 11 -9.18 -15.46 -10.02
N THR A 12 -9.07 -14.96 -11.26
CA THR A 12 -7.79 -14.85 -11.98
C THR A 12 -7.68 -13.49 -12.65
N PRO A 13 -7.28 -12.44 -11.92
CA PRO A 13 -6.99 -11.14 -12.53
C PRO A 13 -5.74 -11.22 -13.41
N THR A 14 -5.69 -10.38 -14.45
CA THR A 14 -4.44 -10.12 -15.18
C THR A 14 -3.62 -9.15 -14.36
N ALA A 15 -2.35 -9.46 -14.14
CA ALA A 15 -1.48 -8.66 -13.31
C ALA A 15 -0.12 -8.44 -13.97
N GLN A 16 0.49 -7.28 -13.72
CA GLN A 16 1.82 -6.91 -14.14
C GLN A 16 2.66 -6.58 -12.91
N VAL A 17 3.87 -7.12 -12.83
CA VAL A 17 4.83 -6.76 -11.78
C VAL A 17 5.59 -5.52 -12.21
N HIS A 18 5.78 -4.59 -11.28
CA HIS A 18 6.58 -3.39 -11.45
C HIS A 18 7.79 -3.44 -10.51
N GLU A 19 8.90 -2.87 -10.96
CA GLU A 19 10.12 -2.75 -10.15
C GLU A 19 10.38 -1.29 -9.82
N ILE A 20 10.45 -0.98 -8.53
CA ILE A 20 10.91 0.32 -8.04
C ILE A 20 12.37 0.17 -7.62
N LYS A 21 13.25 0.85 -8.37
CA LYS A 21 14.69 0.80 -8.15
C LYS A 21 15.10 1.69 -6.99
N ASP A 22 16.30 1.43 -6.46
CA ASP A 22 16.96 2.28 -5.45
C ASP A 22 16.19 2.44 -4.13
N ILE A 23 15.40 1.40 -3.79
CA ILE A 23 14.67 1.33 -2.52
C ILE A 23 15.22 0.19 -1.66
N GLY A 24 15.79 0.56 -0.52
CA GLY A 24 16.36 -0.38 0.44
C GLY A 24 15.34 -1.23 1.20
N VAL A 25 14.05 -0.90 1.08
CA VAL A 25 12.95 -1.62 1.73
C VAL A 25 12.47 -2.77 0.85
N LYS A 26 12.27 -3.94 1.46
CA LYS A 26 11.69 -5.11 0.77
C LYS A 26 10.22 -4.87 0.43
N HIS A 27 9.89 -4.92 -0.85
CA HIS A 27 8.55 -4.69 -1.35
C HIS A 27 8.24 -5.54 -2.58
N THR A 28 6.97 -5.57 -2.98
CA THR A 28 6.50 -6.16 -4.23
C THR A 28 5.37 -5.31 -4.76
N ASP A 29 5.51 -4.81 -5.98
CA ASP A 29 4.53 -3.94 -6.61
C ASP A 29 3.88 -4.64 -7.80
N VAL A 30 2.56 -4.66 -7.80
CA VAL A 30 1.75 -5.35 -8.81
C VAL A 30 0.61 -4.45 -9.24
N GLU A 31 0.43 -4.30 -10.55
CA GLU A 31 -0.73 -3.68 -11.14
C GLU A 31 -1.72 -4.76 -11.57
N ILE A 32 -2.94 -4.68 -11.06
CA ILE A 32 -4.09 -5.43 -11.59
C ILE A 32 -4.67 -4.66 -12.76
N ILE A 33 -4.55 -5.26 -13.94
CA ILE A 33 -5.03 -4.67 -15.19
C ILE A 33 -6.55 -4.84 -15.28
N PRO A 34 -7.29 -3.74 -15.52
CA PRO A 34 -8.73 -3.79 -15.59
C PRO A 34 -9.18 -4.54 -16.85
N THR A 35 -10.35 -5.16 -16.80
CA THR A 35 -10.91 -5.87 -17.97
C THR A 35 -11.51 -4.91 -18.98
N ARG A 36 -11.90 -3.70 -18.55
CA ARG A 36 -12.48 -2.65 -19.40
C ARG A 36 -11.58 -1.42 -19.40
N LYS A 37 -11.36 -0.83 -20.57
CA LYS A 37 -10.54 0.39 -20.74
C LYS A 37 -11.07 1.62 -19.99
N THR A 38 -12.35 1.62 -19.59
CA THR A 38 -12.97 2.70 -18.84
C THR A 38 -12.72 2.61 -17.33
N GLN A 39 -12.17 1.51 -16.84
CA GLN A 39 -11.85 1.33 -15.44
C GLN A 39 -10.37 1.67 -15.21
N GLN A 40 -10.08 2.26 -14.05
CA GLN A 40 -8.71 2.49 -13.61
C GLN A 40 -8.05 1.17 -13.22
N SER A 41 -6.73 1.10 -13.37
CA SER A 41 -5.93 0.03 -12.81
C SER A 41 -5.92 0.10 -11.28
N LEU A 42 -5.74 -1.06 -10.65
CA LEU A 42 -5.51 -1.15 -9.22
C LEU A 42 -4.07 -1.57 -8.98
N TYR A 43 -3.29 -0.71 -8.34
CA TYR A 43 -1.94 -1.01 -7.92
C TYR A 43 -1.95 -1.56 -6.49
N LEU A 44 -1.18 -2.62 -6.28
CA LEU A 44 -0.95 -3.29 -5.02
C LEU A 44 0.52 -3.20 -4.69
N SER A 45 0.84 -2.57 -3.56
CA SER A 45 2.20 -2.49 -3.03
C SER A 45 2.24 -3.27 -1.73
N ASN A 46 2.88 -4.45 -1.74
CA ASN A 46 3.11 -5.22 -0.52
C ASN A 46 4.47 -4.87 0.06
N LEU A 47 4.46 -4.26 1.24
CA LEU A 47 5.65 -3.75 1.89
C LEU A 47 5.93 -4.54 3.18
N TYR A 48 7.19 -4.91 3.41
CA TYR A 48 7.61 -5.49 4.68
C TYR A 48 8.57 -4.55 5.40
N SER A 49 8.28 -4.26 6.68
CA SER A 49 9.11 -3.40 7.52
C SER A 49 9.65 -4.16 8.74
N PRO A 50 10.95 -4.51 8.76
CA PRO A 50 11.62 -5.03 9.93
C PRO A 50 11.61 -4.04 11.11
N THR A 51 11.75 -4.54 12.33
CA THR A 51 11.67 -3.75 13.58
C THR A 51 12.68 -2.60 13.67
N ARG A 52 13.84 -2.70 13.00
CA ARG A 52 14.98 -1.77 13.13
C ARG A 52 15.30 -0.96 11.87
N GLU A 53 14.42 -0.93 10.87
CA GLU A 53 14.71 -0.26 9.61
C GLU A 53 14.57 1.28 9.67
N HIS A 54 15.29 1.97 8.78
CA HIS A 54 15.36 3.43 8.77
C HIS A 54 14.11 4.06 8.14
N LEU A 55 13.48 4.97 8.87
CA LEU A 55 12.23 5.64 8.50
C LEU A 55 12.28 6.42 7.17
N HIS A 56 13.46 6.93 6.78
CA HIS A 56 13.62 7.74 5.57
C HIS A 56 13.36 6.95 4.27
N GLN A 57 13.62 5.64 4.26
CA GLN A 57 13.46 4.80 3.07
C GLN A 57 11.98 4.56 2.74
N TYR A 58 11.09 4.64 3.73
CA TYR A 58 9.65 4.51 3.51
C TYR A 58 9.05 5.76 2.86
N ALA A 59 9.50 6.95 3.25
CA ALA A 59 9.05 8.18 2.61
C ALA A 59 9.41 8.19 1.12
N HIS A 60 10.64 7.76 0.80
CA HIS A 60 11.09 7.57 -0.58
C HIS A 60 10.24 6.52 -1.31
N PHE A 61 10.00 5.35 -0.68
CA PHE A 61 9.12 4.32 -1.24
C PHE A 61 7.73 4.81 -1.59
N VAL A 62 7.07 5.49 -0.68
CA VAL A 62 5.74 6.02 -0.95
C VAL A 62 5.79 7.02 -2.11
N HIS A 63 6.80 7.89 -2.14
CA HIS A 63 6.94 8.85 -3.24
C HIS A 63 7.03 8.14 -4.60
N GLU A 64 7.92 7.16 -4.73
CA GLU A 64 8.10 6.41 -5.98
C GLU A 64 6.85 5.63 -6.37
N VAL A 65 6.19 4.95 -5.42
CA VAL A 65 4.94 4.25 -5.68
C VAL A 65 3.86 5.21 -6.18
N ARG A 66 3.77 6.42 -5.63
CA ARG A 66 2.80 7.42 -6.10
C ARG A 66 3.08 7.86 -7.54
N GLN A 67 4.35 8.03 -7.91
CA GLN A 67 4.72 8.36 -9.29
C GLN A 67 4.34 7.22 -10.24
N MET A 68 4.63 5.97 -9.86
CA MET A 68 4.28 4.78 -10.62
C MET A 68 2.76 4.66 -10.83
N VAL A 69 1.96 4.91 -9.79
CA VAL A 69 0.50 4.79 -9.83
C VAL A 69 -0.15 5.86 -10.70
N ASN A 70 0.44 7.06 -10.77
CA ASN A 70 -0.01 8.18 -11.62
C ASN A 70 -1.53 8.47 -11.51
N GLY A 71 -2.06 8.53 -10.28
CA GLY A 71 -3.47 8.84 -10.01
C GLY A 71 -4.45 7.68 -10.17
N ASN A 72 -3.99 6.47 -10.51
CA ASN A 72 -4.79 5.26 -10.39
C ASN A 72 -5.03 4.86 -8.93
N GLN A 73 -5.86 3.84 -8.72
CA GLN A 73 -6.10 3.32 -7.37
C GLN A 73 -4.87 2.60 -6.84
N LEU A 74 -4.52 2.86 -5.59
CA LEU A 74 -3.41 2.22 -4.89
C LEU A 74 -3.90 1.62 -3.58
N VAL A 75 -3.52 0.37 -3.34
CA VAL A 75 -3.63 -0.29 -2.05
C VAL A 75 -2.23 -0.69 -1.59
N ILE A 76 -1.82 -0.12 -0.47
CA ILE A 76 -0.57 -0.51 0.21
C ILE A 76 -0.93 -1.53 1.28
N VAL A 77 -0.43 -2.75 1.13
CA VAL A 77 -0.53 -3.80 2.14
C VAL A 77 0.77 -3.80 2.93
N TRP A 78 0.69 -3.70 4.25
CA TRP A 78 1.89 -3.54 5.06
C TRP A 78 1.85 -4.34 6.35
N GLY A 79 2.87 -5.17 6.56
CA GLY A 79 3.26 -5.67 7.88
C GLY A 79 4.16 -4.68 8.62
N PHE A 80 3.59 -3.61 9.19
CA PHE A 80 4.37 -2.67 10.00
C PHE A 80 4.56 -3.23 11.40
N ASN A 81 5.78 -3.68 11.72
CA ASN A 81 6.13 -4.07 13.08
C ASN A 81 6.35 -2.82 13.96
N ALA A 82 5.31 -1.99 14.07
CA ALA A 82 5.26 -0.77 14.85
C ALA A 82 3.87 -0.65 15.50
N PRO A 83 3.76 -0.81 16.83
CA PRO A 83 2.51 -0.60 17.53
C PRO A 83 1.92 0.81 17.32
N HIS A 84 0.61 0.87 17.07
CA HIS A 84 -0.18 2.11 17.02
C HIS A 84 -1.59 1.91 17.59
N LEU A 85 -2.12 2.95 18.25
CA LEU A 85 -3.45 2.94 18.87
C LEU A 85 -4.58 2.66 17.85
N THR A 86 -4.51 3.22 16.64
CA THR A 86 -5.55 3.01 15.60
C THR A 86 -5.60 1.57 15.07
N TRP A 87 -4.56 0.77 15.31
CA TRP A 87 -4.53 -0.65 14.97
C TRP A 87 -4.84 -1.56 16.16
N GLY A 88 -5.26 -0.98 17.29
CA GLY A 88 -5.67 -1.72 18.49
C GLY A 88 -4.56 -2.01 19.50
N TYR A 89 -3.36 -1.43 19.34
CA TYR A 89 -2.31 -1.53 20.36
C TYR A 89 -2.56 -0.58 21.52
N HIS A 90 -1.95 -0.85 22.68
CA HIS A 90 -2.04 -0.01 23.88
C HIS A 90 -1.10 1.21 23.86
N SER A 91 -0.16 1.26 22.92
CA SER A 91 0.79 2.37 22.79
C SER A 91 1.16 2.60 21.33
N THR A 92 1.56 3.84 21.04
CA THR A 92 2.09 4.24 19.73
C THR A 92 3.60 4.39 19.83
N THR A 93 4.33 3.78 18.89
CA THR A 93 5.79 3.96 18.79
C THR A 93 6.17 5.18 17.96
N LYS A 94 7.41 5.69 18.15
CA LYS A 94 7.96 6.80 17.33
C LYS A 94 7.97 6.47 15.83
N LYS A 95 8.22 5.19 15.50
CA LYS A 95 8.21 4.66 14.13
C LYS A 95 6.85 4.87 13.47
N ASP A 96 5.78 4.62 14.22
CA ASP A 96 4.43 4.80 13.71
C ASP A 96 4.01 6.26 13.61
N ARG A 97 4.37 7.10 14.60
CA ARG A 97 4.05 8.53 14.53
C ARG A 97 4.56 9.21 13.25
N VAL A 98 5.77 8.88 12.80
CA VAL A 98 6.33 9.39 11.54
C VAL A 98 5.53 8.88 10.34
N PHE A 99 5.08 7.64 10.40
CA PHE A 99 4.25 7.05 9.34
C PHE A 99 2.86 7.69 9.27
N THR A 100 2.18 7.92 10.40
CA THR A 100 0.88 8.60 10.40
C THR A 100 1.00 9.99 9.77
N THR A 101 2.09 10.71 10.02
CA THR A 101 2.37 12.01 9.38
C THR A 101 2.56 11.87 7.87
N LEU A 102 3.30 10.86 7.40
CA LEU A 102 3.43 10.58 5.97
C LEU A 102 2.07 10.25 5.35
N HIS A 103 1.27 9.39 5.98
CA HIS A 103 -0.07 9.03 5.52
C HIS A 103 -1.00 10.25 5.42
N SER A 104 -0.99 11.15 6.41
CA SER A 104 -1.77 12.39 6.37
C SER A 104 -1.33 13.37 5.28
N SER A 105 -0.12 13.24 4.73
CA SER A 105 0.33 14.04 3.57
C SER A 105 0.01 13.41 2.21
N MET A 106 -0.57 12.19 2.21
CA MET A 106 -0.93 11.47 0.99
C MET A 106 -2.35 11.77 0.49
N PHE A 107 -3.23 12.25 1.37
CA PHE A 107 -4.64 12.58 1.11
C PHE A 107 -4.90 14.05 1.41
#